data_AF-A0A4Y8WNE6-F1
#
_entry.id   AF-A0A4Y8WNE6-F1
#
_cell.length_a   1.000
_cell.length_b   1.000
_cell.length_c   1.000
_cell.angle_alpha   90.00
_cell.angle_beta   90.00
_cell.angle_gamma   90.00
#
_symmetry.space_group_name_H-M   'P 1'
#
loop_
_entity.id
_entity.type
_entity.pdbx_description
1 polymer ?
#
loop_
_entity_poly.entity_id
_entity_poly.type
_entity_poly.pdbx_seq_one_letter_code
_entity_poly.pdbx_strand_id
1 'polypeptide(L)'
;VQCERKNANIWNKYAVQGEFRRYDGIKLLGHALQNTIPEINKSKEVPDPVSGMMKTIKVRDGEKIQQANSKIEEIRQGFVDWLGRQPETFKEQMAERYNKLFNCFVRPDFDGTHQTFPHLDLKGLGIPALYKSQKDAVWMLKTNGGGICDHEVGAGKTLIMCVAAYEMKRLGLANKPMIIGLKANVFDIADTFRKAYPNAKVLYPGKNDFTKQNRQRIFNDIKNNDWDCIILTHEQFGMIPQSLEVQEAILQKELDSVEENLEVLRQQGVEVSRSMLRGLEKRKENLEVKLKTIADDLTERKDDAVDFKLMGIDHLFVDESHRFKNLLFNTRHSRVSGLGNPDGSQRALNMLFALRTIQERSGKDLGATFLSGTTISNSLTELYLLFKYLRPQALEKQGINTFDAWAAVFAKKSTDYEFSVTNEIIQKERFRTFIKVPELASFYAEICDFRTAKDIGIDRPEKNEILHNIPPIPEQEEFIGKLMEFAKTGNAELLGRAPLSESEEKAKMLIATDYARKRFKKLVSFR
;
A
#
# COMPACT_ATOMS: atom_id res chain seq x y z
N VAL A 1 -28.68 -0.23 4.62
CA VAL A 1 -29.72 -1.28 4.66
C VAL A 1 -30.92 -0.70 5.37
N GLN A 2 -32.00 -0.40 4.65
CA GLN A 2 -33.25 0.05 5.26
C GLN A 2 -34.22 -1.14 5.35
N CYS A 3 -35.00 -1.20 6.42
CA CYS A 3 -35.96 -2.27 6.66
C CYS A 3 -37.25 -1.63 7.16
N GLU A 4 -38.31 -1.72 6.37
CA GLU A 4 -39.60 -1.07 6.67
C GLU A 4 -40.28 -1.65 7.92
N ARG A 5 -40.08 -2.95 8.20
CA ARG A 5 -40.67 -3.63 9.36
C ARG A 5 -39.67 -4.57 10.02
N LYS A 6 -39.36 -4.32 11.28
CA LYS A 6 -38.46 -5.14 12.10
C LYS A 6 -39.25 -6.22 12.87
N ASN A 7 -38.86 -7.48 12.73
CA ASN A 7 -39.49 -8.62 13.42
C ASN A 7 -38.72 -9.03 14.70
N ALA A 8 -39.20 -10.06 15.40
CA ALA A 8 -38.56 -10.56 16.62
C ALA A 8 -37.13 -11.09 16.40
N ASN A 9 -36.81 -11.59 15.20
CA ASN A 9 -35.44 -11.99 14.88
C ASN A 9 -34.50 -10.79 14.82
N ILE A 10 -34.94 -9.70 14.20
CA ILE A 10 -34.18 -8.44 14.12
C ILE A 10 -34.02 -7.81 15.50
N TRP A 11 -35.12 -7.72 16.25
CA TRP A 11 -35.09 -7.06 17.55
C TRP A 11 -34.34 -7.89 18.57
N ASN A 12 -34.58 -9.19 18.68
CA ASN A 12 -34.14 -9.99 19.82
C ASN A 12 -33.05 -11.00 19.45
N LYS A 13 -33.31 -11.88 18.47
CA LYS A 13 -32.40 -12.98 18.13
C LYS A 13 -31.03 -12.46 17.67
N TYR A 14 -31.01 -11.55 16.71
CA TYR A 14 -29.79 -10.98 16.15
C TYR A 14 -29.45 -9.61 16.75
N ALA A 15 -29.67 -9.41 18.06
CA ALA A 15 -29.32 -8.16 18.73
C ALA A 15 -28.35 -8.33 19.89
N VAL A 16 -27.52 -7.31 20.12
CA VAL A 16 -26.63 -7.22 21.28
C VAL A 16 -26.95 -5.96 22.06
N GLN A 17 -27.23 -6.10 23.36
CA GLN A 17 -27.39 -4.98 24.27
C GLN A 17 -26.04 -4.62 24.88
N GLY A 18 -25.49 -3.46 24.52
CA GLY A 18 -24.38 -2.84 25.24
C GLY A 18 -24.90 -1.92 26.35
N GLU A 19 -23.99 -1.42 27.20
CA GLU A 19 -24.32 -0.53 28.33
C GLU A 19 -24.99 0.77 27.85
N PHE A 20 -24.46 1.40 26.80
CA PHE A 20 -24.95 2.69 26.32
C PHE A 20 -25.97 2.58 25.18
N ARG A 21 -26.02 1.46 24.45
CA ARG A 21 -26.87 1.32 23.26
C ARG A 21 -27.12 -0.13 22.87
N ARG A 22 -28.24 -0.35 22.17
CA ARG A 22 -28.60 -1.63 21.53
C ARG A 22 -28.17 -1.68 20.07
N TYR A 23 -27.57 -2.80 19.69
CA TYR A 23 -27.24 -3.15 18.31
C TYR A 23 -28.25 -4.18 17.81
N ASP A 24 -29.20 -3.79 16.96
CA ASP A 24 -30.21 -4.72 16.41
C ASP A 24 -29.68 -5.52 15.21
N GLY A 25 -30.48 -6.46 14.71
CA GLY A 25 -30.09 -7.34 13.61
C GLY A 25 -29.81 -6.63 12.29
N ILE A 26 -30.42 -5.48 12.03
CA ILE A 26 -30.12 -4.69 10.82
C ILE A 26 -28.75 -4.03 10.95
N LYS A 27 -28.40 -3.56 12.16
CA LYS A 27 -27.06 -3.01 12.43
C LYS A 27 -25.99 -4.07 12.32
N LEU A 28 -26.21 -5.24 12.93
CA LEU A 28 -25.27 -6.35 12.82
C LEU A 28 -25.15 -6.86 11.38
N LEU A 29 -26.23 -6.85 10.59
CA LEU A 29 -26.17 -7.13 9.15
C LEU A 29 -25.32 -6.10 8.39
N GLY A 30 -25.46 -4.81 8.71
CA GLY A 30 -24.59 -3.76 8.15
C GLY A 30 -23.11 -4.02 8.41
N HIS A 31 -22.77 -4.36 9.65
CA HIS A 31 -21.42 -4.78 10.03
C HIS A 31 -20.95 -6.05 9.29
N ALA A 32 -21.84 -7.02 9.12
CA ALA A 32 -21.55 -8.26 8.39
C ALA A 32 -21.17 -7.98 6.92
N LEU A 33 -21.94 -7.13 6.23
CA LEU A 33 -21.73 -6.71 4.85
C LEU A 33 -20.44 -5.89 4.68
N GLN A 34 -20.13 -5.03 5.65
CA GLN A 34 -18.96 -4.14 5.61
C GLN A 34 -17.68 -4.79 6.14
N ASN A 35 -17.74 -6.05 6.55
CA ASN A 35 -16.64 -6.76 7.19
C ASN A 35 -16.04 -6.01 8.41
N THR A 36 -16.93 -5.48 9.27
CA THR A 36 -16.57 -4.76 10.50
C THR A 36 -17.25 -5.37 11.71
N ILE A 37 -16.80 -4.99 12.90
CA ILE A 37 -17.43 -5.33 14.18
C ILE A 37 -17.77 -4.01 14.90
N PRO A 38 -18.94 -3.89 15.54
CA PRO A 38 -19.30 -2.68 16.28
C PRO A 38 -18.31 -2.39 17.43
N GLU A 39 -17.96 -1.12 17.60
CA GLU A 39 -17.26 -0.65 18.79
C GLU A 39 -18.23 -0.60 19.99
N ILE A 40 -18.16 -1.59 20.88
CA ILE A 40 -18.95 -1.64 22.12
C ILE A 40 -18.05 -1.30 23.31
N ASN A 41 -18.45 -0.29 24.08
CA ASN A 41 -17.75 0.16 25.28
C ASN A 41 -18.64 0.00 26.51
N LYS A 42 -17.99 -0.11 27.66
CA LYS A 42 -18.57 -0.07 29.00
C LYS A 42 -17.86 0.95 29.88
N SER A 43 -18.52 1.39 30.93
CA SER A 43 -17.92 2.23 31.97
C SER A 43 -16.96 1.40 32.82
N LYS A 44 -15.78 1.93 33.12
CA LYS A 44 -14.85 1.39 34.11
C LYS A 44 -14.40 2.54 34.99
N GLU A 45 -14.55 2.38 36.29
CA GLU A 45 -13.98 3.33 37.24
C GLU A 45 -12.50 3.03 37.42
N VAL A 46 -11.68 4.06 37.27
CA VAL A 46 -10.24 4.00 37.46
C VAL A 46 -9.86 5.16 38.38
N PRO A 47 -9.03 4.93 39.42
CA PRO A 47 -8.55 6.01 40.27
C PRO A 47 -7.73 6.99 39.44
N ASP A 48 -8.04 8.28 39.56
CA ASP A 48 -7.30 9.35 38.92
C ASP A 48 -5.89 9.44 39.53
N PRO A 49 -4.82 9.36 38.72
CA PRO A 49 -3.45 9.29 39.23
C PRO A 49 -3.01 10.51 40.05
N VAL A 50 -3.67 11.66 39.85
CA VAL A 50 -3.29 12.94 40.45
C VAL A 50 -4.15 13.25 41.68
N SER A 51 -5.44 12.96 41.62
CA SER A 51 -6.40 13.32 42.68
C SER A 51 -6.81 12.15 43.59
N GLY A 52 -6.52 10.91 43.20
CA GLY A 52 -6.98 9.70 43.91
C GLY A 52 -8.50 9.47 43.84
N MET A 53 -9.27 10.38 43.21
CA MET A 53 -10.71 10.23 43.04
C MET A 53 -11.03 9.23 41.94
N MET A 54 -12.11 8.46 42.12
CA MET A 54 -12.59 7.52 41.12
C MET A 54 -13.12 8.27 39.90
N LYS A 55 -12.50 8.05 38.75
CA LYS A 55 -12.90 8.63 37.47
C LYS A 55 -13.47 7.56 36.57
N THR A 56 -14.64 7.82 36.01
CA THR A 56 -15.26 6.92 35.03
C THR A 56 -14.62 7.13 33.66
N ILE A 57 -13.99 6.09 33.13
CA ILE A 57 -13.49 6.05 31.77
C ILE A 57 -14.29 5.04 30.95
N LYS A 58 -14.36 5.26 29.63
CA LYS A 58 -14.94 4.29 28.69
C LYS A 58 -13.87 3.31 28.26
N VAL A 59 -14.08 2.02 28.54
CA VAL A 59 -13.22 0.93 28.09
C VAL A 59 -14.01 0.00 27.18
N ARG A 60 -13.32 -0.81 26.37
CA ARG A 60 -14.00 -1.76 25.47
C ARG A 60 -14.68 -2.87 26.27
N ASP A 61 -15.87 -3.24 25.82
CA ASP A 61 -16.61 -4.38 26.36
C ASP A 61 -16.35 -5.62 25.51
N GLY A 62 -15.27 -6.35 25.85
CA GLY A 62 -14.84 -7.52 25.10
C GLY A 62 -15.91 -8.62 24.98
N GLU A 63 -16.72 -8.81 26.03
CA GLU A 63 -17.77 -9.83 26.05
C GLU A 63 -18.88 -9.48 25.04
N LYS A 64 -19.36 -8.23 25.06
CA LYS A 64 -20.38 -7.78 24.10
C LYS A 64 -19.86 -7.73 22.68
N ILE A 65 -18.60 -7.37 22.48
CA ILE A 65 -17.95 -7.42 21.16
C ILE A 65 -17.92 -8.86 20.64
N GLN A 66 -17.57 -9.85 21.48
CA GLN A 66 -17.57 -11.25 21.10
C GLN A 66 -18.97 -11.79 20.79
N GLN A 67 -19.98 -11.39 21.58
CA GLN A 67 -21.39 -11.70 21.29
C GLN A 67 -21.83 -11.12 19.94
N ALA A 68 -21.45 -9.88 19.64
CA ALA A 68 -21.76 -9.24 18.36
C ALA A 68 -21.08 -9.95 17.19
N ASN A 69 -19.81 -10.32 17.34
CA ASN A 69 -19.07 -11.07 16.33
C ASN A 69 -19.72 -12.43 16.02
N SER A 70 -20.14 -13.16 17.06
CA SER A 70 -20.80 -14.46 16.89
C SER A 70 -22.10 -14.34 16.09
N LYS A 71 -22.93 -13.33 16.39
CA LYS A 71 -24.16 -13.05 15.64
C LYS A 71 -23.90 -12.59 14.21
N ILE A 72 -22.84 -11.83 13.97
CA ILE A 72 -22.40 -11.43 12.62
C ILE A 72 -22.02 -12.67 11.79
N GLU A 73 -21.28 -13.62 12.37
CA GLU A 73 -20.95 -14.88 11.69
C GLU A 73 -22.19 -15.73 11.42
N GLU A 74 -23.15 -15.81 12.35
CA GLU A 74 -24.44 -16.47 12.10
C GLU A 74 -25.21 -15.83 10.94
N ILE A 75 -25.22 -14.49 10.84
CA ILE A 75 -25.85 -13.76 9.73
C ILE A 75 -25.16 -14.11 8.40
N ARG A 76 -23.81 -14.16 8.38
CA ARG A 76 -23.04 -14.55 7.19
C ARG A 76 -23.33 -15.97 6.76
N GLN A 77 -23.37 -16.91 7.70
CA GLN A 77 -23.73 -18.28 7.40
C GLN A 77 -25.17 -18.38 6.88
N GLY A 78 -26.11 -17.65 7.47
CA GLY A 78 -27.48 -17.57 6.99
C GLY A 78 -27.59 -17.04 5.54
N PHE A 79 -26.69 -16.13 5.12
CA PHE A 79 -26.61 -15.69 3.73
C PHE A 79 -26.12 -16.80 2.79
N VAL A 80 -25.13 -17.59 3.21
CA VAL A 80 -24.65 -18.75 2.44
C VAL A 80 -25.76 -19.80 2.30
N ASP A 81 -26.49 -20.08 3.37
CA ASP A 81 -27.61 -21.03 3.36
C ASP A 81 -28.75 -20.51 2.46
N TRP A 82 -29.05 -19.21 2.53
CA TRP A 82 -30.03 -18.56 1.65
C TRP A 82 -29.61 -18.67 0.17
N LEU A 83 -28.33 -18.46 -0.13
CA LEU A 83 -27.78 -18.61 -1.47
C LEU A 83 -27.92 -20.06 -1.96
N GLY A 84 -27.68 -21.04 -1.09
CA GLY A 84 -27.87 -22.47 -1.38
C GLY A 84 -29.31 -22.86 -1.73
N ARG A 85 -30.30 -22.12 -1.22
CA ARG A 85 -31.73 -22.34 -1.50
C ARG A 85 -32.24 -21.61 -2.74
N GLN A 86 -31.43 -20.78 -3.39
CA GLN A 86 -31.85 -20.09 -4.61
C GLN A 86 -32.01 -21.08 -5.78
N PRO A 87 -32.81 -20.74 -6.81
CA PRO A 87 -32.92 -21.55 -8.02
C PRO A 87 -31.56 -21.77 -8.70
N GLU A 88 -31.38 -22.91 -9.35
CA GLU A 88 -30.13 -23.21 -10.07
C GLU A 88 -29.79 -22.15 -11.12
N THR A 89 -30.80 -21.62 -11.83
CA THR A 89 -30.61 -20.52 -12.80
C THR A 89 -29.97 -19.27 -12.19
N PHE A 90 -30.32 -18.93 -10.95
CA PHE A 90 -29.70 -17.81 -10.24
C PHE A 90 -28.25 -18.11 -9.87
N LYS A 91 -27.96 -19.34 -9.43
CA LYS A 91 -26.60 -19.79 -9.11
C LYS A 91 -25.70 -19.81 -10.34
N GLU A 92 -26.22 -20.26 -11.49
CA GLU A 92 -25.54 -20.25 -12.79
C GLU A 92 -25.20 -18.83 -13.23
N GLN A 93 -26.14 -17.89 -13.16
CA GLN A 93 -25.90 -16.48 -13.49
C GLN A 93 -24.82 -15.86 -12.59
N MET A 94 -24.83 -16.19 -11.30
CA MET A 94 -23.80 -15.75 -10.36
C MET A 94 -22.43 -16.36 -10.66
N ALA A 95 -22.38 -17.66 -10.99
CA ALA A 95 -21.15 -18.34 -11.38
C ALA A 95 -20.57 -17.79 -12.69
N GLU A 96 -21.42 -17.51 -13.69
CA GLU A 96 -21.01 -16.90 -14.95
C GLU A 96 -20.44 -15.49 -14.73
N ARG A 97 -21.12 -14.68 -13.91
CA ARG A 97 -20.63 -13.35 -13.53
C ARG A 97 -19.29 -13.44 -12.80
N TYR A 98 -19.14 -14.39 -11.87
CA TYR A 98 -17.89 -14.61 -11.17
C TYR A 98 -16.76 -14.99 -12.14
N ASN A 99 -17.02 -15.92 -13.06
CA ASN A 99 -16.04 -16.34 -14.06
C ASN A 99 -15.63 -15.17 -14.96
N LYS A 100 -16.57 -14.36 -15.44
CA LYS A 100 -16.28 -13.18 -16.27
C LYS A 100 -15.45 -12.11 -15.56
N LEU A 101 -15.57 -11.99 -14.23
CA LEU A 101 -14.90 -10.93 -13.46
C LEU A 101 -13.56 -11.39 -12.84
N PHE A 102 -13.49 -12.63 -12.35
CA PHE A 102 -12.38 -13.11 -11.53
C PHE A 102 -11.67 -14.34 -12.10
N ASN A 103 -12.38 -15.21 -12.81
CA ASN A 103 -11.84 -16.46 -13.35
C ASN A 103 -11.91 -16.49 -14.89
N CYS A 104 -11.39 -15.41 -15.51
CA CYS A 104 -11.37 -15.23 -16.97
C CYS A 104 -9.96 -15.03 -17.53
N PHE A 105 -8.93 -15.18 -16.69
CA PHE A 105 -7.55 -14.88 -17.06
C PHE A 105 -6.70 -16.14 -17.11
N VAL A 106 -6.00 -16.30 -18.23
CA VAL A 106 -4.95 -17.31 -18.42
C VAL A 106 -3.66 -16.56 -18.69
N ARG A 107 -2.64 -16.80 -17.85
CA ARG A 107 -1.33 -16.17 -18.02
C ARG A 107 -0.70 -16.65 -19.34
N PRO A 108 -0.29 -15.74 -20.25
CA PRO A 108 0.51 -16.12 -21.40
C PRO A 108 1.84 -16.75 -20.96
N ASP A 109 2.32 -17.74 -21.72
CA ASP A 109 3.71 -18.17 -21.56
C ASP A 109 4.62 -17.15 -22.26
N PHE A 110 5.39 -16.41 -21.46
CA PHE A 110 6.28 -15.37 -21.96
C PHE A 110 7.64 -15.93 -22.35
N ASP A 111 7.67 -16.90 -23.27
CA ASP A 111 8.94 -17.44 -23.79
C ASP A 111 9.63 -16.41 -24.72
N GLY A 112 10.69 -15.79 -24.21
CA GLY A 112 11.43 -14.75 -24.90
C GLY A 112 12.56 -15.27 -25.79
N THR A 113 12.76 -16.59 -25.93
CA THR A 113 13.90 -17.18 -26.64
C THR A 113 13.99 -16.78 -28.11
N HIS A 114 12.84 -16.56 -28.75
CA HIS A 114 12.68 -16.14 -30.14
C HIS A 114 13.13 -14.69 -30.42
N GLN A 115 13.35 -13.89 -29.36
CA GLN A 115 13.69 -12.48 -29.53
C GLN A 115 15.12 -12.27 -30.02
N THR A 116 15.26 -11.33 -30.93
CA THR A 116 16.52 -10.70 -31.28
C THR A 116 16.64 -9.34 -30.60
N PHE A 117 17.86 -8.92 -30.26
CA PHE A 117 18.15 -7.64 -29.63
C PHE A 117 19.11 -6.83 -30.52
N PRO A 118 18.60 -6.16 -31.56
CA PRO A 118 19.43 -5.32 -32.41
C PRO A 118 20.20 -4.27 -31.60
N HIS A 119 21.44 -4.00 -32.00
CA HIS A 119 22.32 -3.01 -31.36
C HIS A 119 22.78 -3.33 -29.93
N LEU A 120 22.36 -4.46 -29.35
CA LEU A 120 22.87 -4.91 -28.05
C LEU A 120 24.33 -5.36 -28.19
N ASP A 121 25.24 -4.63 -27.54
CA ASP A 121 26.66 -4.95 -27.52
C ASP A 121 26.98 -5.96 -26.42
N LEU A 122 26.85 -7.24 -26.77
CA LEU A 122 27.20 -8.37 -25.90
C LEU A 122 28.68 -8.36 -25.50
N LYS A 123 29.58 -7.88 -26.40
CA LYS A 123 31.01 -7.79 -26.14
C LYS A 123 31.32 -6.69 -25.12
N GLY A 124 30.68 -5.52 -25.26
CA GLY A 124 30.78 -4.42 -24.31
C GLY A 124 30.25 -4.76 -22.92
N LEU A 125 29.25 -5.65 -22.84
CA LEU A 125 28.73 -6.21 -21.60
C LEU A 125 29.57 -7.37 -21.03
N GLY A 126 30.50 -7.94 -21.80
CA GLY A 126 31.32 -9.07 -21.39
C GLY A 126 30.54 -10.37 -21.21
N ILE A 127 29.40 -10.53 -21.90
CA ILE A 127 28.53 -11.71 -21.81
C ILE A 127 28.35 -12.36 -23.19
N PRO A 128 28.19 -13.69 -23.28
CA PRO A 128 27.97 -14.35 -24.56
C PRO A 128 26.54 -14.18 -25.10
N ALA A 129 25.56 -14.04 -24.20
CA ALA A 129 24.15 -13.83 -24.52
C ALA A 129 23.38 -13.38 -23.28
N LEU A 130 22.17 -12.86 -23.47
CA LEU A 130 21.20 -12.70 -22.39
C LEU A 130 20.69 -14.08 -21.92
N TYR A 131 20.48 -14.23 -20.62
CA TYR A 131 19.85 -15.41 -20.04
C TYR A 131 18.39 -15.54 -20.49
N LYS A 132 17.86 -16.78 -20.57
CA LYS A 132 16.46 -17.03 -20.92
C LYS A 132 15.50 -16.22 -20.05
N SER A 133 15.71 -16.20 -18.73
CA SER A 133 14.88 -15.43 -17.78
C SER A 133 14.85 -13.94 -18.07
N GLN A 134 15.97 -13.36 -18.53
CA GLN A 134 16.04 -11.95 -18.92
C GLN A 134 15.25 -11.71 -20.20
N LYS A 135 15.35 -12.61 -21.19
CA LYS A 135 14.56 -12.53 -22.41
C LYS A 135 13.07 -12.66 -22.13
N ASP A 136 12.67 -13.64 -21.32
CA ASP A 136 11.27 -13.88 -20.92
C ASP A 136 10.67 -12.62 -20.26
N ALA A 137 11.41 -12.01 -19.31
CA ALA A 137 10.99 -10.77 -18.67
C ALA A 137 10.84 -9.61 -19.67
N VAL A 138 11.83 -9.39 -20.55
CA VAL A 138 11.75 -8.34 -21.58
C VAL A 138 10.56 -8.58 -22.53
N TRP A 139 10.26 -9.83 -22.87
CA TRP A 139 9.12 -10.19 -23.70
C TRP A 139 7.78 -9.84 -23.04
N MET A 140 7.63 -10.18 -21.76
CA MET A 140 6.44 -9.81 -20.97
C MET A 140 6.27 -8.29 -20.94
N LEU A 141 7.34 -7.54 -20.62
CA LEU A 141 7.26 -6.08 -20.51
C LEU A 141 6.85 -5.41 -21.81
N LYS A 142 7.36 -5.88 -22.96
CA LYS A 142 6.95 -5.39 -24.28
C LYS A 142 5.50 -5.72 -24.60
N THR A 143 5.09 -6.95 -24.37
CA THR A 143 3.74 -7.43 -24.70
C THR A 143 2.68 -6.72 -23.87
N ASN A 144 2.95 -6.53 -22.58
CA ASN A 144 2.00 -5.92 -21.66
C ASN A 144 2.06 -4.38 -21.67
N GLY A 145 3.16 -3.77 -22.10
CA GLY A 145 3.38 -2.33 -21.93
C GLY A 145 3.78 -1.96 -20.50
N GLY A 146 4.56 -2.82 -19.84
CA GLY A 146 4.97 -2.70 -18.45
C GLY A 146 4.73 -3.95 -17.63
N GLY A 147 4.83 -3.82 -16.30
CA GLY A 147 4.60 -4.92 -15.37
C GLY A 147 5.51 -4.87 -14.15
N ILE A 148 5.78 -6.03 -13.58
CA ILE A 148 6.57 -6.26 -12.38
C ILE A 148 7.64 -7.29 -12.69
N CYS A 149 8.90 -6.94 -12.48
CA CYS A 149 10.01 -7.88 -12.45
C CYS A 149 10.36 -8.20 -11.00
N ASP A 150 9.73 -9.24 -10.47
CA ASP A 150 9.89 -9.72 -9.09
C ASP A 150 11.01 -10.78 -9.04
N HIS A 151 12.20 -10.35 -9.44
CA HIS A 151 13.37 -11.21 -9.49
C HIS A 151 14.23 -10.98 -8.27
N GLU A 152 14.82 -12.05 -7.72
CA GLU A 152 15.78 -11.93 -6.63
C GLU A 152 16.97 -11.00 -6.97
N VAL A 153 17.63 -10.49 -5.92
CA VAL A 153 18.87 -9.69 -6.07
C VAL A 153 19.89 -10.50 -6.86
N GLY A 154 20.60 -9.89 -7.81
CA GLY A 154 21.59 -10.59 -8.65
C GLY A 154 21.04 -11.29 -9.90
N ALA A 155 19.72 -11.34 -10.11
CA ALA A 155 19.11 -11.92 -11.33
C ALA A 155 19.29 -11.08 -12.62
N GLY A 156 20.03 -9.96 -12.57
CA GLY A 156 20.27 -9.11 -13.73
C GLY A 156 19.14 -8.12 -14.06
N LYS A 157 18.36 -7.68 -13.06
CA LYS A 157 17.30 -6.66 -13.20
C LYS A 157 17.77 -5.38 -13.91
N THR A 158 18.99 -4.92 -13.61
CA THR A 158 19.58 -3.75 -14.28
C THR A 158 19.67 -3.92 -15.79
N LEU A 159 20.13 -5.09 -16.26
CA LEU A 159 20.24 -5.36 -17.69
C LEU A 159 18.86 -5.54 -18.33
N ILE A 160 17.91 -6.20 -17.65
CA ILE A 160 16.51 -6.30 -18.09
C ILE A 160 15.93 -4.90 -18.33
N MET A 161 16.16 -3.97 -17.40
CA MET A 161 15.66 -2.60 -17.47
C MET A 161 16.26 -1.83 -18.65
N CYS A 162 17.58 -1.88 -18.85
CA CYS A 162 18.23 -1.21 -19.98
C CYS A 162 17.77 -1.80 -21.33
N VAL A 163 17.71 -3.12 -21.44
CA VAL A 163 17.28 -3.81 -22.67
C VAL A 163 15.82 -3.56 -22.97
N ALA A 164 14.93 -3.65 -21.97
CA ALA A 164 13.51 -3.38 -22.15
C ALA A 164 13.25 -1.92 -22.56
N ALA A 165 13.89 -0.95 -21.90
CA ALA A 165 13.73 0.47 -22.23
C ALA A 165 14.11 0.76 -23.68
N TYR A 166 15.27 0.27 -24.11
CA TYR A 166 15.75 0.46 -25.49
C TYR A 166 14.84 -0.25 -26.50
N GLU A 167 14.48 -1.52 -26.26
CA GLU A 167 13.65 -2.29 -27.18
C GLU A 167 12.22 -1.74 -27.30
N MET A 168 11.62 -1.29 -26.18
CA MET A 168 10.32 -0.63 -26.21
C MET A 168 10.36 0.65 -27.05
N LYS A 169 11.46 1.41 -26.98
CA LYS A 169 11.63 2.59 -27.85
C LYS A 169 11.85 2.23 -29.31
N ARG A 170 12.76 1.30 -29.59
CA ARG A 170 13.07 0.83 -30.95
C ARG A 170 11.84 0.29 -31.67
N LEU A 171 10.91 -0.33 -30.95
CA LEU A 171 9.66 -0.88 -31.48
C LEU A 171 8.50 0.11 -31.49
N GLY A 172 8.69 1.35 -31.01
CA GLY A 172 7.62 2.36 -30.92
C GLY A 172 6.56 2.07 -29.87
N LEU A 173 6.84 1.19 -28.90
CA LEU A 173 5.96 0.88 -27.77
C LEU A 173 6.03 1.96 -26.67
N ALA A 174 7.18 2.62 -26.55
CA ALA A 174 7.40 3.81 -25.74
C ALA A 174 8.20 4.83 -26.56
N ASN A 175 7.93 6.12 -26.41
CA ASN A 175 8.66 7.16 -27.14
C ASN A 175 9.81 7.72 -26.30
N LYS A 176 9.62 7.87 -25.00
CA LYS A 176 10.61 8.48 -24.10
C LYS A 176 10.59 7.77 -22.75
N PRO A 177 11.24 6.59 -22.64
CA PRO A 177 11.30 5.85 -21.39
C PRO A 177 12.22 6.56 -20.39
N MET A 178 11.86 6.49 -19.12
CA MET A 178 12.66 6.98 -18.01
C MET A 178 12.90 5.87 -16.98
N ILE A 179 14.16 5.67 -16.63
CA ILE A 179 14.61 4.81 -15.54
C ILE A 179 14.82 5.68 -14.30
N ILE A 180 14.27 5.24 -13.17
CA ILE A 180 14.56 5.83 -11.87
C ILE A 180 15.13 4.79 -10.91
N GLY A 181 16.11 5.17 -10.10
CA GLY A 181 16.71 4.26 -9.14
C GLY A 181 17.29 4.93 -7.90
N LEU A 182 17.92 4.13 -7.03
CA LEU A 182 18.65 4.66 -5.88
C LEU A 182 19.87 5.44 -6.33
N LYS A 183 20.23 6.47 -5.57
CA LYS A 183 21.41 7.30 -5.80
C LYS A 183 22.72 6.50 -5.92
N ALA A 184 22.83 5.39 -5.17
CA ALA A 184 23.98 4.49 -5.25
C ALA A 184 24.01 3.66 -6.55
N ASN A 185 22.85 3.42 -7.18
CA ASN A 185 22.70 2.49 -8.30
C ASN A 185 22.65 3.19 -9.66
N VAL A 186 22.20 4.45 -9.73
CA VAL A 186 21.95 5.14 -11.03
C VAL A 186 23.20 5.26 -11.91
N PHE A 187 24.39 5.36 -11.30
CA PHE A 187 25.64 5.35 -12.05
C PHE A 187 25.87 4.00 -12.73
N ASP A 188 25.71 2.90 -11.98
CA ASP A 188 25.87 1.55 -12.50
C ASP A 188 24.82 1.23 -13.57
N ILE A 189 23.59 1.72 -13.40
CA ILE A 189 22.53 1.63 -14.41
C ILE A 189 22.95 2.36 -15.69
N ALA A 190 23.43 3.60 -15.59
CA ALA A 190 23.85 4.40 -16.73
C ALA A 190 25.07 3.79 -17.46
N ASP A 191 26.07 3.30 -16.71
CA ASP A 191 27.23 2.61 -17.27
C ASP A 191 26.82 1.29 -17.96
N THR A 192 25.91 0.53 -17.34
CA THR A 192 25.35 -0.69 -17.95
C THR A 192 24.60 -0.37 -19.24
N PHE A 193 23.77 0.69 -19.26
CA PHE A 193 23.05 1.11 -20.46
C PHE A 193 24.02 1.51 -21.58
N ARG A 194 25.05 2.31 -21.25
CA ARG A 194 26.08 2.74 -22.20
C ARG A 194 26.87 1.57 -22.79
N LYS A 195 27.19 0.56 -21.97
CA LYS A 195 27.84 -0.68 -22.42
C LYS A 195 26.92 -1.53 -23.29
N ALA A 196 25.64 -1.63 -22.92
CA ALA A 196 24.64 -2.39 -23.66
C ALA A 196 24.33 -1.77 -25.03
N TYR A 197 24.22 -0.44 -25.09
CA TYR A 197 23.85 0.31 -26.30
C TYR A 197 24.72 1.57 -26.46
N PRO A 198 25.95 1.45 -26.98
CA PRO A 198 26.91 2.56 -27.06
C PRO A 198 26.44 3.77 -27.88
N ASN A 199 25.53 3.55 -28.83
CA ASN A 199 25.00 4.59 -29.71
C ASN A 199 23.69 5.22 -29.21
N ALA A 200 23.16 4.78 -28.07
CA ALA A 200 21.93 5.32 -27.51
C ALA A 200 22.15 6.71 -26.89
N LYS A 201 21.25 7.64 -27.16
CA LYS A 201 21.18 8.97 -26.53
C LYS A 201 20.59 8.84 -25.13
N VAL A 202 21.46 8.70 -24.14
CA VAL A 202 21.05 8.56 -22.73
C VAL A 202 21.30 9.86 -21.97
N LEU A 203 20.27 10.39 -21.32
CA LEU A 203 20.41 11.51 -20.39
C LEU A 203 20.60 10.97 -18.96
N TYR A 204 21.77 11.22 -18.37
CA TYR A 204 22.08 10.91 -16.98
C TYR A 204 22.76 12.11 -16.31
N PRO A 205 22.00 12.97 -15.62
CA PRO A 205 22.55 14.15 -14.95
C PRO A 205 23.16 13.78 -13.61
N GLY A 206 24.37 14.31 -13.36
CA GLY A 206 25.08 14.16 -12.10
C GLY A 206 24.42 14.91 -10.95
N LYS A 207 24.91 14.68 -9.73
CA LYS A 207 24.37 15.30 -8.49
C LYS A 207 24.39 16.85 -8.56
N ASN A 208 25.43 17.42 -9.15
CA ASN A 208 25.62 18.87 -9.25
C ASN A 208 24.81 19.50 -10.39
N ASP A 209 24.26 18.68 -11.28
CA ASP A 209 23.47 19.16 -12.43
C ASP A 209 22.01 19.46 -12.02
N PHE A 210 21.56 18.91 -10.89
CA PHE A 210 20.18 19.08 -10.38
C PHE A 210 20.03 20.18 -9.31
N THR A 211 20.87 21.22 -9.34
CA THR A 211 20.67 22.41 -8.50
C THR A 211 19.43 23.19 -8.94
N LYS A 212 18.90 24.07 -8.08
CA LYS A 212 17.70 24.89 -8.41
C LYS A 212 17.87 25.70 -9.71
N GLN A 213 19.08 26.16 -10.00
CA GLN A 213 19.40 26.93 -11.21
C GLN A 213 19.49 26.04 -12.44
N ASN A 214 20.13 24.87 -12.33
CA ASN A 214 20.39 23.99 -13.47
C ASN A 214 19.23 23.05 -13.82
N ARG A 215 18.35 22.72 -12.86
CA ARG A 215 17.23 21.79 -13.09
C ARG A 215 16.27 22.25 -14.19
N GLN A 216 16.04 23.55 -14.34
CA GLN A 216 15.15 24.07 -15.39
C GLN A 216 15.71 23.81 -16.78
N ARG A 217 17.04 23.92 -16.93
CA ARG A 217 17.71 23.54 -18.17
C ARG A 217 17.52 22.04 -18.44
N ILE A 218 17.72 21.17 -17.44
CA ILE A 218 17.52 19.72 -17.61
C ILE A 218 16.06 19.40 -17.99
N PHE A 219 15.08 20.05 -17.38
CA PHE A 219 13.67 19.86 -17.70
C PHE A 219 13.35 20.24 -19.15
N ASN A 220 13.92 21.36 -19.62
CA ASN A 220 13.84 21.76 -21.03
C ASN A 220 14.58 20.78 -21.95
N ASP A 221 15.74 20.27 -21.53
CA ASP A 221 16.50 19.28 -22.30
C ASP A 221 15.73 17.96 -22.43
N ILE A 222 15.04 17.52 -21.37
CA ILE A 222 14.14 16.36 -21.40
C ILE A 222 12.99 16.61 -22.37
N LYS A 223 12.33 17.78 -22.28
CA LYS A 223 11.17 18.15 -23.11
C LYS A 223 11.53 18.21 -24.60
N ASN A 224 12.58 18.95 -24.93
CA ASN A 224 12.87 19.39 -26.31
C ASN A 224 13.71 18.40 -27.12
N ASN A 225 14.32 17.39 -26.48
CA ASN A 225 15.15 16.41 -27.17
C ASN A 225 14.51 15.01 -27.19
N ASP A 226 14.88 14.26 -28.22
CA ASP A 226 14.52 12.86 -28.39
C ASP A 226 15.60 11.96 -27.74
N TRP A 227 15.39 11.66 -26.46
CA TRP A 227 16.27 10.80 -25.67
C TRP A 227 15.86 9.34 -25.80
N ASP A 228 16.83 8.44 -26.00
CA ASP A 228 16.58 7.00 -26.01
C ASP A 228 16.20 6.48 -24.64
N CYS A 229 16.80 7.05 -23.59
CA CYS A 229 16.41 6.81 -22.21
C CYS A 229 16.85 7.98 -21.32
N ILE A 230 16.07 8.27 -20.28
CA ILE A 230 16.44 9.22 -19.23
C ILE A 230 16.69 8.42 -17.95
N ILE A 231 17.77 8.71 -17.22
CA ILE A 231 18.12 8.01 -15.97
C ILE A 231 18.22 9.03 -14.84
N LEU A 232 17.37 8.90 -13.82
CA LEU A 232 17.32 9.79 -12.67
C LEU A 232 17.36 9.01 -11.35
N THR A 233 17.78 9.67 -10.28
CA THR A 233 17.53 9.16 -8.93
C THR A 233 16.06 9.34 -8.53
N HIS A 234 15.59 8.57 -7.57
CA HIS A 234 14.26 8.78 -6.95
C HIS A 234 14.07 10.21 -6.42
N GLU A 235 15.14 10.83 -5.91
CA GLU A 235 15.10 12.20 -5.40
C GLU A 235 14.92 13.21 -6.55
N GLN A 236 15.70 13.07 -7.62
CA GLN A 236 15.60 13.92 -8.81
C GLN A 236 14.23 13.78 -9.48
N PHE A 237 13.70 12.56 -9.60
CA PHE A 237 12.34 12.31 -10.09
C PHE A 237 11.28 13.03 -9.23
N GLY A 238 11.43 12.98 -7.90
CA GLY A 238 10.54 13.70 -6.99
C GLY A 238 10.63 15.23 -7.08
N MET A 239 11.60 15.78 -7.80
CA MET A 239 11.70 17.22 -8.08
C MET A 239 11.03 17.63 -9.40
N ILE A 240 10.59 16.68 -10.22
CA ILE A 240 9.88 16.97 -11.47
C ILE A 240 8.45 17.43 -11.13
N PRO A 241 8.04 18.64 -11.53
CA PRO A 241 6.67 19.11 -11.34
C PRO A 241 5.68 18.18 -12.04
N GLN A 242 4.58 17.86 -11.36
CA GLN A 242 3.48 17.07 -11.91
C GLN A 242 2.40 18.01 -12.46
N SER A 243 1.68 17.58 -13.50
CA SER A 243 0.55 18.35 -14.06
C SER A 243 -0.49 18.61 -12.97
N LEU A 244 -0.82 19.89 -12.76
CA LEU A 244 -1.80 20.31 -11.75
C LEU A 244 -3.18 19.71 -12.02
N GLU A 245 -3.54 19.58 -13.30
CA GLU A 245 -4.81 18.99 -13.75
C GLU A 245 -4.91 17.50 -13.35
N VAL A 246 -3.81 16.76 -13.48
CA VAL A 246 -3.75 15.34 -13.04
C VAL A 246 -3.80 15.25 -11.52
N GLN A 247 -3.11 16.15 -10.82
CA GLN A 247 -3.17 16.21 -9.35
C GLN A 247 -4.59 16.48 -8.85
N GLU A 248 -5.27 17.47 -9.44
CA GLU A 248 -6.66 17.82 -9.16
C GLU A 248 -7.57 16.62 -9.38
N ALA A 249 -7.52 15.99 -10.57
CA ALA A 249 -8.38 14.85 -10.90
C ALA A 249 -8.23 13.67 -9.92
N ILE A 250 -7.00 13.38 -9.49
CA ILE A 250 -6.73 12.29 -8.54
C ILE A 250 -7.20 12.65 -7.14
N LEU A 251 -6.91 13.87 -6.67
CA LEU A 251 -7.32 14.31 -5.34
C LEU A 251 -8.85 14.49 -5.25
N GLN A 252 -9.50 14.92 -6.33
CA GLN A 252 -10.95 15.01 -6.42
C GLN A 252 -11.58 13.62 -6.31
N LYS A 253 -11.09 12.61 -7.04
CA LYS A 253 -11.57 11.22 -6.89
C LYS A 253 -11.42 10.68 -5.47
N GLU A 254 -10.32 11.04 -4.79
CA GLU A 254 -10.13 10.67 -3.38
C GLU A 254 -11.10 11.41 -2.45
N LEU A 255 -11.40 12.69 -2.73
CA LEU A 255 -12.38 13.48 -2.02
C LEU A 255 -13.79 12.89 -2.20
N ASP A 256 -14.21 12.61 -3.43
CA ASP A 256 -15.50 11.99 -3.75
C ASP A 256 -15.69 10.67 -2.99
N SER A 257 -14.63 9.84 -2.93
CA SER A 257 -14.63 8.60 -2.16
C SER A 257 -14.78 8.85 -0.64
N VAL A 258 -14.14 9.89 -0.10
CA VAL A 258 -14.29 10.27 1.32
C VAL A 258 -15.70 10.80 1.60
N GLU A 259 -16.27 11.59 0.69
CA GLU A 259 -17.63 12.13 0.80
C GLU A 259 -18.70 11.05 0.73
N GLU A 260 -18.59 10.10 -0.22
CA GLU A 260 -19.47 8.93 -0.29
C GLU A 260 -19.41 8.13 1.02
N ASN A 261 -18.21 7.93 1.57
CA ASN A 261 -18.03 7.29 2.87
C ASN A 261 -18.69 8.05 4.01
N LEU A 262 -18.55 9.38 4.04
CA LEU A 262 -19.19 10.24 5.04
C LEU A 262 -20.71 10.19 4.93
N GLU A 263 -21.25 10.21 3.72
CA GLU A 263 -22.69 10.16 3.48
C GLU A 263 -23.29 8.83 3.94
N VAL A 264 -22.64 7.72 3.60
CA VAL A 264 -23.02 6.39 4.11
C VAL A 264 -23.01 6.37 5.65
N LEU A 265 -22.03 6.98 6.29
CA LEU A 265 -21.95 7.06 7.75
C LEU A 265 -23.01 7.98 8.35
N ARG A 266 -23.34 9.12 7.71
CA ARG A 266 -24.38 10.04 8.16
C ARG A 266 -25.77 9.43 8.05
N GLN A 267 -26.04 8.70 6.97
CA GLN A 267 -27.29 7.95 6.80
C GLN A 267 -27.47 6.83 7.82
N GLN A 268 -26.38 6.32 8.40
CA GLN A 268 -26.41 5.39 9.54
C GLN A 268 -26.76 6.09 10.89
N GLY A 269 -26.87 7.43 10.92
CA GLY A 269 -27.38 8.21 12.06
C GLY A 269 -26.41 8.29 13.26
N VAL A 270 -26.95 8.36 14.48
CA VAL A 270 -26.25 8.54 15.79
C VAL A 270 -25.31 7.37 16.15
N GLU A 271 -25.05 6.46 15.20
CA GLU A 271 -24.51 5.13 15.45
C GLU A 271 -23.02 4.98 15.06
N VAL A 272 -22.44 6.02 14.47
CA VAL A 272 -21.03 6.03 14.07
C VAL A 272 -20.15 6.58 15.20
N SER A 273 -18.97 5.97 15.37
CA SER A 273 -17.97 6.46 16.32
C SER A 273 -17.61 7.92 15.99
N ARG A 274 -17.85 8.85 16.92
CA ARG A 274 -17.53 10.28 16.74
C ARG A 274 -16.06 10.50 16.33
N SER A 275 -15.14 9.61 16.74
CA SER A 275 -13.75 9.71 16.31
C SER A 275 -13.52 9.32 14.85
N MET A 276 -14.30 8.36 14.33
CA MET A 276 -14.24 7.97 12.92
C MET A 276 -14.79 9.07 12.02
N LEU A 277 -15.95 9.65 12.38
CA LEU A 277 -16.51 10.82 11.69
C LEU A 277 -15.51 11.98 11.67
N ARG A 278 -14.98 12.38 12.82
CA ARG A 278 -13.96 13.43 12.91
C ARG A 278 -12.71 13.13 12.08
N GLY A 279 -12.29 11.87 12.02
CA GLY A 279 -11.15 11.45 11.20
C GLY A 279 -11.39 11.64 9.70
N LEU A 280 -12.57 11.25 9.23
CA LEU A 280 -12.97 11.44 7.83
C LEU A 280 -13.24 12.92 7.50
N GLU A 281 -13.86 13.68 8.40
CA GLU A 281 -14.05 15.14 8.26
C GLU A 281 -12.71 15.86 8.15
N LYS A 282 -11.75 15.56 9.03
CA LYS A 282 -10.39 16.12 8.94
C LYS A 282 -9.70 15.75 7.63
N ARG A 283 -9.90 14.52 7.14
CA ARG A 283 -9.34 14.09 5.84
C ARG A 283 -9.97 14.84 4.68
N LYS A 284 -11.30 15.04 4.70
CA LYS A 284 -12.03 15.87 3.75
C LYS A 284 -11.46 17.30 3.75
N GLU A 285 -11.37 17.95 4.90
CA GLU A 285 -10.81 19.30 5.03
C GLU A 285 -9.39 19.39 4.45
N ASN A 286 -8.53 18.40 4.75
CA ASN A 286 -7.17 18.34 4.21
C ASN A 286 -7.13 18.21 2.68
N LEU A 287 -8.08 17.48 2.08
CA LEU A 287 -8.19 17.32 0.62
C LEU A 287 -8.73 18.60 -0.01
N GLU A 288 -9.76 19.22 0.56
CA GLU A 288 -10.33 20.50 0.12
C GLU A 288 -9.28 21.61 0.13
N VAL A 289 -8.46 21.70 1.19
CA VAL A 289 -7.35 22.67 1.26
C VAL A 289 -6.35 22.43 0.14
N LYS A 290 -5.96 21.18 -0.12
CA LYS A 290 -5.02 20.86 -1.20
C LYS A 290 -5.59 21.18 -2.58
N LEU A 291 -6.86 20.85 -2.83
CA LEU A 291 -7.55 21.16 -4.08
C LEU A 291 -7.65 22.67 -4.30
N LYS A 292 -7.95 23.43 -3.24
CA LYS A 292 -7.93 24.89 -3.31
C LYS A 292 -6.55 25.44 -3.67
N THR A 293 -5.49 24.93 -3.03
CA THR A 293 -4.12 25.32 -3.39
C THR A 293 -3.80 25.01 -4.86
N ILE A 294 -4.23 23.86 -5.38
CA ILE A 294 -4.04 23.51 -6.79
C ILE A 294 -4.83 24.44 -7.71
N ALA A 295 -6.06 24.79 -7.33
CA ALA A 295 -6.88 25.74 -8.09
C ALA A 295 -6.24 27.13 -8.13
N ASP A 296 -5.72 27.62 -7.00
CA ASP A 296 -4.98 28.88 -6.92
C ASP A 296 -3.72 28.80 -7.81
N ASP A 297 -2.92 27.74 -7.69
CA ASP A 297 -1.72 27.50 -8.51
C ASP A 297 -2.04 27.42 -10.01
N LEU A 298 -3.19 26.86 -10.40
CA LEU A 298 -3.67 26.80 -11.79
C LEU A 298 -3.97 28.21 -12.34
N THR A 299 -4.54 29.10 -11.52
CA THR A 299 -4.81 30.49 -11.94
C THR A 299 -3.55 31.34 -12.07
N GLU A 300 -2.53 31.08 -11.24
CA GLU A 300 -1.24 31.78 -11.28
C GLU A 300 -0.24 31.15 -12.25
N ARG A 301 -0.59 30.00 -12.85
CA ARG A 301 0.30 29.23 -13.72
C ARG A 301 0.72 30.06 -14.94
N LYS A 302 2.03 30.15 -15.16
CA LYS A 302 2.60 30.67 -16.40
C LYS A 302 2.60 29.56 -17.46
N ASP A 303 2.22 29.89 -18.69
CA ASP A 303 2.15 28.95 -19.83
C ASP A 303 3.47 28.20 -20.11
N ASP A 304 4.61 28.77 -19.72
CA ASP A 304 5.94 28.19 -19.96
C ASP A 304 6.39 27.13 -18.94
N ALA A 305 5.59 26.84 -17.90
CA ALA A 305 5.99 25.92 -16.83
C ALA A 305 6.04 24.45 -17.29
N VAL A 306 7.26 23.91 -17.46
CA VAL A 306 7.50 22.51 -17.84
C VAL A 306 7.14 21.56 -16.69
N ASP A 307 6.24 20.62 -16.95
CA ASP A 307 5.85 19.54 -16.05
C ASP A 307 6.11 18.16 -16.68
N PHE A 308 5.85 17.10 -15.90
CA PHE A 308 6.01 15.70 -16.33
C PHE A 308 5.21 15.37 -17.61
N LYS A 309 4.01 15.96 -17.77
CA LYS A 309 3.15 15.74 -18.93
C LYS A 309 3.79 16.32 -20.19
N LEU A 310 4.28 17.55 -20.12
CA LEU A 310 4.95 18.25 -21.22
C LEU A 310 6.31 17.66 -21.58
N MET A 311 7.01 17.02 -20.62
CA MET A 311 8.28 16.32 -20.88
C MET A 311 8.14 15.17 -21.88
N GLY A 312 6.93 14.64 -22.07
CA GLY A 312 6.66 13.59 -23.05
C GLY A 312 7.10 12.19 -22.61
N ILE A 313 7.40 11.99 -21.32
CA ILE A 313 7.72 10.68 -20.76
C ILE A 313 6.47 9.80 -20.81
N ASP A 314 6.60 8.58 -21.32
CA ASP A 314 5.48 7.67 -21.55
C ASP A 314 5.73 6.24 -21.05
N HIS A 315 6.88 5.97 -20.44
CA HIS A 315 7.12 4.73 -19.69
C HIS A 315 8.09 4.97 -18.54
N LEU A 316 7.79 4.43 -17.35
CA LEU A 316 8.68 4.47 -16.19
C LEU A 316 9.24 3.09 -15.86
N PHE A 317 10.55 2.97 -15.72
CA PHE A 317 11.19 1.84 -15.07
C PHE A 317 11.62 2.25 -13.67
N VAL A 318 11.12 1.58 -12.65
CA VAL A 318 11.32 1.93 -11.24
C VAL A 318 12.15 0.84 -10.57
N ASP A 319 13.46 1.07 -10.47
CA ASP A 319 14.36 0.25 -9.65
C ASP A 319 14.06 0.46 -8.16
N GLU A 320 14.16 -0.61 -7.37
CA GLU A 320 13.77 -0.62 -5.95
C GLU A 320 12.36 -0.04 -5.69
N SER A 321 11.40 -0.49 -6.51
CA SER A 321 10.00 -0.03 -6.51
C SER A 321 9.30 -0.15 -5.14
N HIS A 322 9.77 -1.04 -4.28
CA HIS A 322 9.31 -1.19 -2.89
C HIS A 322 9.41 0.12 -2.08
N ARG A 323 10.23 1.10 -2.51
CA ARG A 323 10.33 2.44 -1.89
C ARG A 323 9.08 3.31 -2.11
N PHE A 324 8.18 2.92 -3.01
CA PHE A 324 6.94 3.63 -3.37
C PHE A 324 5.67 2.93 -2.86
N LYS A 325 5.81 1.90 -2.00
CA LYS A 325 4.69 1.08 -1.51
C LYS A 325 3.73 1.76 -0.54
N ASN A 326 4.12 2.89 0.06
CA ASN A 326 3.31 3.64 1.01
C ASN A 326 2.43 4.68 0.29
N LEU A 327 1.54 4.21 -0.59
CA LEU A 327 0.56 5.04 -1.28
C LEU A 327 -0.68 5.26 -0.40
N LEU A 328 -1.33 6.41 -0.55
CA LEU A 328 -2.56 6.71 0.18
C LEU A 328 -3.70 5.78 -0.25
N PHE A 329 -4.53 5.41 0.73
CA PHE A 329 -5.75 4.64 0.53
C PHE A 329 -6.79 5.02 1.58
N ASN A 330 -8.07 4.79 1.27
CA ASN A 330 -9.18 5.00 2.18
C ASN A 330 -9.60 3.64 2.77
N THR A 331 -9.87 3.62 4.07
CA THR A 331 -10.44 2.44 4.75
C THR A 331 -11.35 2.85 5.89
N ARG A 332 -12.48 2.16 6.02
CA ARG A 332 -13.40 2.24 7.17
C ARG A 332 -12.89 1.41 8.36
N HIS A 333 -11.89 0.56 8.14
CA HIS A 333 -11.31 -0.27 9.16
C HIS A 333 -10.34 0.53 10.04
N SER A 334 -10.88 1.14 11.11
CA SER A 334 -10.08 1.79 12.13
C SER A 334 -9.31 0.76 12.97
N ARG A 335 -8.06 1.09 13.35
CA ARG A 335 -7.25 0.31 14.33
C ARG A 335 -6.91 -1.13 13.94
N VAL A 336 -7.07 -1.52 12.68
CA VAL A 336 -6.55 -2.79 12.17
C VAL A 336 -5.04 -2.69 12.03
N SER A 337 -4.32 -3.54 12.76
CA SER A 337 -2.86 -3.52 12.74
C SER A 337 -2.33 -4.07 11.42
N GLY A 338 -1.27 -3.44 10.89
CA GLY A 338 -0.60 -3.89 9.67
C GLY A 338 -1.10 -3.26 8.36
N LEU A 339 -2.04 -2.31 8.40
CA LEU A 339 -2.52 -1.62 7.20
C LEU A 339 -1.59 -0.52 6.66
N GLY A 340 -0.60 -0.08 7.44
CA GLY A 340 0.24 1.07 7.10
C GLY A 340 -0.41 2.41 7.44
N ASN A 341 0.18 3.51 6.96
CA ASN A 341 -0.37 4.86 7.13
C ASN A 341 -1.35 5.19 5.98
N PRO A 342 -2.65 5.40 6.23
CA PRO A 342 -3.64 5.72 5.19
C PRO A 342 -3.38 7.03 4.44
N ASP A 343 -2.62 7.96 5.02
CA ASP A 343 -2.23 9.20 4.36
C ASP A 343 -1.12 8.99 3.33
N GLY A 344 -0.46 7.82 3.34
CA GLY A 344 0.62 7.48 2.46
C GLY A 344 1.85 8.37 2.63
N SER A 345 2.67 8.45 1.59
CA SER A 345 3.87 9.28 1.51
C SER A 345 3.82 10.16 0.26
N GLN A 346 4.37 11.37 0.35
CA GLN A 346 4.43 12.29 -0.80
C GLN A 346 5.16 11.67 -1.99
N ARG A 347 6.19 10.85 -1.72
CA ARG A 347 6.93 10.12 -2.76
C ARG A 347 6.05 9.15 -3.55
N ALA A 348 5.22 8.38 -2.85
CA ALA A 348 4.28 7.46 -3.46
C ALA A 348 3.19 8.20 -4.25
N LEU A 349 2.68 9.31 -3.70
CA LEU A 349 1.70 10.14 -4.39
C LEU A 349 2.27 10.77 -5.68
N ASN A 350 3.51 11.25 -5.64
CA ASN A 350 4.20 11.76 -6.84
C ASN A 350 4.34 10.68 -7.93
N MET A 351 4.62 9.43 -7.54
CA MET A 351 4.63 8.31 -8.49
C MET A 351 3.25 8.07 -9.09
N LEU A 352 2.18 8.14 -8.27
CA LEU A 352 0.81 7.96 -8.76
C LEU A 352 0.45 9.02 -9.81
N PHE A 353 0.81 10.29 -9.58
CA PHE A 353 0.59 11.37 -10.54
C PHE A 353 1.28 11.12 -11.89
N ALA A 354 2.54 10.71 -11.86
CA ALA A 354 3.29 10.39 -13.08
C ALA A 354 2.67 9.20 -13.83
N LEU A 355 2.33 8.12 -13.13
CA LEU A 355 1.70 6.95 -13.74
C LEU A 355 0.33 7.25 -14.32
N ARG A 356 -0.50 8.03 -13.62
CA ARG A 356 -1.81 8.44 -14.13
C ARG A 356 -1.69 9.32 -15.37
N THR A 357 -0.69 10.22 -15.42
CA THR A 357 -0.40 10.99 -16.63
C THR A 357 -0.12 10.09 -17.84
N ILE A 358 0.63 8.99 -17.65
CA ILE A 358 0.94 8.02 -18.70
C ILE A 358 -0.29 7.19 -19.09
N GLN A 359 -1.04 6.71 -18.09
CA GLN A 359 -2.22 5.86 -18.28
C GLN A 359 -3.37 6.62 -18.95
N GLU A 360 -3.61 7.88 -18.58
CA GLU A 360 -4.63 8.73 -19.20
C GLU A 360 -4.29 9.02 -20.67
N ARG A 361 -3.01 9.25 -20.99
CA ARG A 361 -2.56 9.46 -22.37
C ARG A 361 -2.73 8.20 -23.23
N SER A 362 -2.38 7.03 -22.69
CA SER A 362 -2.44 5.76 -23.42
C SER A 362 -3.83 5.12 -23.43
N GLY A 363 -4.72 5.53 -22.52
CA GLY A 363 -6.03 4.94 -22.30
C GLY A 363 -5.98 3.52 -21.73
N LYS A 364 -4.83 3.06 -21.23
CA LYS A 364 -4.59 1.68 -20.79
C LYS A 364 -4.08 1.62 -19.36
N ASP A 365 -4.22 0.45 -18.74
CA ASP A 365 -3.46 0.07 -17.55
C ASP A 365 -1.94 0.01 -17.87
N LEU A 366 -1.11 -0.12 -16.85
CA LEU A 366 0.37 -0.15 -16.92
C LEU A 366 0.99 1.19 -17.33
N GLY A 367 1.98 1.20 -18.24
CA GLY A 367 2.82 2.38 -18.50
C GLY A 367 4.03 2.51 -17.55
N ALA A 368 4.28 1.47 -16.75
CA ALA A 368 5.48 1.36 -15.94
C ALA A 368 5.89 -0.08 -15.66
N THR A 369 7.18 -0.23 -15.37
CA THR A 369 7.84 -1.46 -14.96
C THR A 369 8.38 -1.27 -13.55
N PHE A 370 7.86 -2.05 -12.59
CA PHE A 370 8.36 -2.05 -11.22
C PHE A 370 9.37 -3.18 -11.06
N LEU A 371 10.58 -2.86 -10.60
CA LEU A 371 11.65 -3.83 -10.36
C LEU A 371 12.00 -3.83 -8.87
N SER A 372 11.88 -4.99 -8.22
CA SER A 372 12.28 -5.18 -6.83
C SER A 372 12.49 -6.67 -6.56
N GLY A 373 13.42 -7.01 -5.67
CA GLY A 373 13.51 -8.38 -5.13
C GLY A 373 12.60 -8.62 -3.92
N THR A 374 11.88 -7.59 -3.48
CA THR A 374 10.98 -7.63 -2.32
C THR A 374 9.68 -6.87 -2.64
N THR A 375 9.05 -7.23 -3.75
CA THR A 375 7.88 -6.48 -4.27
C THR A 375 6.72 -6.44 -3.27
N ILE A 376 6.49 -7.54 -2.56
CA ILE A 376 5.53 -7.65 -1.46
C ILE A 376 6.31 -8.04 -0.22
N SER A 377 6.32 -7.19 0.81
CA SER A 377 7.13 -7.42 2.01
C SER A 377 6.28 -7.91 3.19
N ASN A 378 5.29 -7.13 3.63
CA ASN A 378 4.76 -7.29 5.00
C ASN A 378 3.29 -6.85 5.21
N SER A 379 2.58 -6.39 4.17
CA SER A 379 1.20 -5.93 4.35
C SER A 379 0.32 -6.30 3.17
N LEU A 380 -0.89 -6.78 3.48
CA LEU A 380 -1.99 -6.99 2.53
C LEU A 380 -2.28 -5.73 1.71
N THR A 381 -2.08 -4.54 2.30
CA THR A 381 -2.25 -3.26 1.61
C THR A 381 -1.27 -3.08 0.45
N GLU A 382 -0.03 -3.59 0.55
CA GLU A 382 1.00 -3.39 -0.48
C GLU A 382 0.55 -3.97 -1.83
N LEU A 383 -0.09 -5.14 -1.82
CA LEU A 383 -0.59 -5.78 -3.03
C LEU A 383 -1.74 -4.99 -3.69
N TYR A 384 -2.70 -4.51 -2.89
CA TYR A 384 -3.74 -3.61 -3.40
C TYR A 384 -3.12 -2.35 -4.02
N LEU A 385 -2.13 -1.76 -3.37
CA LEU A 385 -1.49 -0.52 -3.85
C LEU A 385 -0.69 -0.74 -5.15
N LEU A 386 -0.10 -1.93 -5.35
CA LEU A 386 0.50 -2.29 -6.64
C LEU A 386 -0.55 -2.28 -7.76
N PHE A 387 -1.73 -2.86 -7.53
CA PHE A 387 -2.82 -2.80 -8.51
C PHE A 387 -3.39 -1.39 -8.66
N LYS A 388 -3.46 -0.61 -7.59
CA LYS A 388 -3.85 0.80 -7.66
C LYS A 388 -2.89 1.59 -8.55
N TYR A 389 -1.58 1.32 -8.50
CA TYR A 389 -0.63 1.92 -9.43
C TYR A 389 -0.79 1.41 -10.86
N LEU A 390 -0.76 0.09 -11.04
CA LEU A 390 -0.47 -0.54 -12.33
C LEU A 390 -1.72 -1.01 -13.09
N ARG A 391 -2.83 -1.30 -12.40
CA ARG A 391 -4.06 -1.87 -12.99
C ARG A 391 -5.37 -1.21 -12.51
N PRO A 392 -5.49 0.14 -12.49
CA PRO A 392 -6.71 0.80 -12.03
C PRO A 392 -7.97 0.41 -12.82
N GLN A 393 -7.90 0.27 -14.15
CA GLN A 393 -9.07 -0.09 -14.96
C GLN A 393 -9.48 -1.55 -14.73
N ALA A 394 -8.52 -2.46 -14.54
CA ALA A 394 -8.84 -3.84 -14.20
C ALA A 394 -9.53 -3.95 -12.83
N LEU A 395 -9.11 -3.17 -11.84
CA LEU A 395 -9.80 -3.06 -10.55
C LEU A 395 -11.22 -2.51 -10.71
N GLU A 396 -11.39 -1.45 -11.50
CA GLU A 396 -12.70 -0.84 -11.78
C GLU A 396 -13.65 -1.82 -12.49
N LYS A 397 -13.16 -2.60 -13.45
CA LYS A 397 -13.92 -3.68 -14.13
C LYS A 397 -14.43 -4.75 -13.15
N GLN A 398 -13.68 -5.03 -12.09
CA GLN A 398 -14.10 -5.95 -11.02
C GLN A 398 -15.04 -5.28 -9.98
N GLY A 399 -15.33 -3.98 -10.14
CA GLY A 399 -16.09 -3.20 -9.16
C GLY A 399 -15.29 -2.89 -7.89
N ILE A 400 -13.96 -2.92 -7.95
CA ILE A 400 -13.06 -2.72 -6.83
C ILE A 400 -12.48 -1.30 -6.88
N ASN A 401 -13.18 -0.35 -6.28
CA ASN A 401 -12.76 1.06 -6.30
C ASN A 401 -12.06 1.52 -4.99
N THR A 402 -12.04 0.67 -3.97
CA THR A 402 -11.48 1.00 -2.66
C THR A 402 -10.71 -0.17 -2.06
N PHE A 403 -9.83 0.13 -1.09
CA PHE A 403 -9.13 -0.91 -0.35
C PHE A 403 -10.10 -1.83 0.38
N ASP A 404 -11.18 -1.29 0.96
CA ASP A 404 -12.17 -2.09 1.67
C ASP A 404 -12.92 -3.06 0.74
N ALA A 405 -13.26 -2.61 -0.48
CA ALA A 405 -13.85 -3.49 -1.49
C ALA A 405 -12.88 -4.61 -1.87
N TRP A 406 -11.60 -4.28 -2.07
CA TRP A 406 -10.57 -5.27 -2.37
C TRP A 406 -10.38 -6.27 -1.22
N ALA A 407 -10.28 -5.78 0.02
CA ALA A 407 -10.13 -6.59 1.21
C ALA A 407 -11.34 -7.48 1.46
N ALA A 408 -12.57 -7.03 1.15
CA ALA A 408 -13.77 -7.86 1.24
C ALA A 408 -13.75 -9.05 0.26
N VAL A 409 -13.07 -8.91 -0.89
CA VAL A 409 -12.96 -9.97 -1.89
C VAL A 409 -11.83 -10.95 -1.55
N PHE A 410 -10.66 -10.42 -1.14
CA PHE A 410 -9.39 -11.16 -1.09
C PHE A 410 -8.79 -11.33 0.30
N ALA A 411 -9.38 -10.76 1.36
CA ALA A 411 -8.82 -10.82 2.70
C ALA A 411 -9.83 -11.30 3.75
N LYS A 412 -9.35 -12.09 4.71
CA LYS A 412 -10.09 -12.42 5.92
C LYS A 412 -9.42 -11.79 7.13
N LYS A 413 -10.23 -11.14 7.97
CA LYS A 413 -9.79 -10.63 9.26
C LYS A 413 -9.65 -11.76 10.25
N SER A 414 -8.56 -11.74 11.00
CA SER A 414 -8.40 -12.53 12.21
C SER A 414 -8.38 -11.60 13.41
N THR A 415 -8.83 -12.14 14.53
CA THR A 415 -8.79 -11.45 15.80
C THR A 415 -7.80 -12.17 16.70
N ASP A 416 -6.77 -11.45 17.12
CA ASP A 416 -5.81 -11.95 18.10
C ASP A 416 -5.95 -11.19 19.43
N TYR A 417 -5.61 -11.87 20.51
CA TYR A 417 -5.48 -11.27 21.83
C TYR A 417 -4.00 -11.00 22.11
N GLU A 418 -3.67 -9.75 22.40
CA GLU A 418 -2.32 -9.31 22.72
C GLU A 418 -2.31 -8.67 24.09
N PHE A 419 -1.26 -8.89 24.87
CA PHE A 419 -1.03 -8.08 26.06
C PHE A 419 -0.73 -6.65 25.62
N SER A 420 -1.49 -5.72 26.18
CA SER A 420 -1.15 -4.32 26.15
C SER A 420 0.12 -4.06 26.95
N VAL A 421 0.68 -2.88 26.79
CA VAL A 421 1.84 -2.42 27.55
C VAL A 421 1.52 -2.31 29.06
N THR A 422 0.25 -2.27 29.46
CA THR A 422 -0.20 -2.34 30.88
C THR A 422 -0.50 -3.77 31.36
N ASN A 423 -0.18 -4.78 30.54
CA ASN A 423 -0.46 -6.19 30.76
C ASN A 423 -1.95 -6.57 30.79
N GLU A 424 -2.84 -5.67 30.32
CA GLU A 424 -4.24 -6.01 30.04
C GLU A 424 -4.34 -6.73 28.69
N ILE A 425 -5.19 -7.75 28.59
CA ILE A 425 -5.44 -8.45 27.33
C ILE A 425 -6.29 -7.55 26.41
N ILE A 426 -5.74 -7.12 25.28
CA ILE A 426 -6.42 -6.33 24.25
C ILE A 426 -6.63 -7.18 23.01
N GLN A 427 -7.88 -7.17 22.53
CA GLN A 427 -8.25 -7.74 21.25
C GLN A 427 -7.83 -6.81 20.10
N LYS A 428 -7.01 -7.31 19.17
CA LYS A 428 -6.61 -6.60 17.94
C LYS A 428 -7.06 -7.35 16.70
N GLU A 429 -7.67 -6.61 15.78
CA GLU A 429 -7.95 -7.10 14.43
C GLU A 429 -6.71 -6.96 13.54
N ARG A 430 -6.48 -7.99 12.72
CA ARG A 430 -5.42 -8.03 11.71
C ARG A 430 -5.95 -8.62 10.41
N PHE A 431 -5.53 -8.05 9.29
CA PHE A 431 -5.62 -8.71 7.99
C PHE A 431 -4.38 -9.60 7.86
N ARG A 432 -4.54 -10.91 8.04
CA ARG A 432 -3.44 -11.89 7.94
C ARG A 432 -3.59 -12.86 6.78
N THR A 433 -4.82 -13.21 6.43
CA THR A 433 -5.07 -14.33 5.54
C THR A 433 -5.67 -13.83 4.23
N PHE A 434 -4.99 -14.13 3.13
CA PHE A 434 -5.59 -14.05 1.81
C PHE A 434 -6.62 -15.16 1.63
N ILE A 435 -7.78 -14.80 1.09
CA ILE A 435 -8.77 -15.74 0.56
C ILE A 435 -8.79 -15.60 -0.96
N LYS A 436 -9.26 -16.63 -1.68
CA LYS A 436 -9.24 -16.63 -3.16
C LYS A 436 -7.83 -16.42 -3.70
N VAL A 437 -6.88 -17.14 -3.10
CA VAL A 437 -5.45 -17.08 -3.44
C VAL A 437 -5.20 -17.42 -4.92
N PRO A 438 -5.86 -18.43 -5.52
CA PRO A 438 -5.66 -18.73 -6.95
C PRO A 438 -6.00 -17.53 -7.86
N GLU A 439 -7.13 -16.87 -7.63
CA GLU A 439 -7.59 -15.72 -8.42
C GLU A 439 -6.66 -14.52 -8.24
N LEU A 440 -6.27 -14.26 -6.99
CA LEU A 440 -5.34 -13.17 -6.68
C LEU A 440 -3.94 -13.43 -7.28
N ALA A 441 -3.47 -14.67 -7.22
CA ALA A 441 -2.21 -15.10 -7.80
C ALA A 441 -2.24 -14.98 -9.32
N SER A 442 -3.31 -15.41 -9.98
CA SER A 442 -3.50 -15.21 -11.43
C SER A 442 -3.50 -13.73 -11.80
N PHE A 443 -4.24 -12.90 -11.06
CA PHE A 443 -4.34 -11.47 -11.30
C PHE A 443 -2.99 -10.73 -11.13
N TYR A 444 -2.16 -11.19 -10.19
CA TYR A 444 -0.78 -10.72 -10.03
C TYR A 444 0.14 -11.25 -11.14
N ALA A 445 0.05 -12.54 -11.46
CA ALA A 445 0.93 -13.21 -12.42
C ALA A 445 0.76 -12.73 -13.88
N GLU A 446 -0.40 -12.16 -14.22
CA GLU A 446 -0.61 -11.47 -15.51
C GLU A 446 0.36 -10.32 -15.77
N ILE A 447 0.75 -9.62 -14.71
CA ILE A 447 1.63 -8.45 -14.80
C ILE A 447 3.01 -8.72 -14.20
N CYS A 448 3.28 -9.93 -13.73
CA CYS A 448 4.50 -10.24 -12.98
C CYS A 448 5.29 -11.38 -13.63
N ASP A 449 6.60 -11.16 -13.78
CA ASP A 449 7.57 -12.23 -13.94
C ASP A 449 8.34 -12.40 -12.63
N PHE A 450 8.11 -13.53 -11.96
CA PHE A 450 8.71 -13.89 -10.68
C PHE A 450 9.80 -14.93 -10.88
N ARG A 451 10.98 -14.72 -10.30
CA ARG A 451 12.13 -15.63 -10.40
C ARG A 451 12.92 -15.69 -9.10
N THR A 452 13.07 -16.89 -8.54
CA THR A 452 14.02 -17.13 -7.45
C THR A 452 15.43 -17.38 -8.00
N ALA A 453 16.47 -17.22 -7.17
CA ALA A 453 17.83 -17.55 -7.58
C ALA A 453 18.00 -19.01 -8.01
N LYS A 454 17.26 -19.91 -7.36
CA LYS A 454 17.23 -21.33 -7.68
C LYS A 454 16.63 -21.58 -9.06
N ASP A 455 15.54 -20.90 -9.41
CA ASP A 455 14.86 -21.08 -10.71
C ASP A 455 15.73 -20.66 -11.91
N ILE A 456 16.64 -19.71 -11.69
CA ILE A 456 17.53 -19.18 -12.73
C ILE A 456 18.95 -19.77 -12.64
N GLY A 457 19.18 -20.73 -11.75
CA GLY A 457 20.44 -21.45 -11.63
C GLY A 457 21.62 -20.61 -11.13
N ILE A 458 21.37 -19.56 -10.35
CA ILE A 458 22.47 -18.83 -9.68
C ILE A 458 23.00 -19.70 -8.55
N ASP A 459 24.27 -20.09 -8.67
CA ASP A 459 24.99 -20.78 -7.61
C ASP A 459 25.19 -19.84 -6.41
N ARG A 460 24.70 -20.27 -5.24
CA ARG A 460 24.80 -19.53 -3.98
C ARG A 460 25.13 -20.50 -2.85
N PRO A 461 25.98 -20.09 -1.89
CA PRO A 461 26.22 -20.89 -0.70
C PRO A 461 24.93 -21.07 0.12
N GLU A 462 24.81 -22.20 0.80
CA GLU A 462 23.69 -22.44 1.72
C GLU A 462 23.70 -21.44 2.89
N LYS A 463 22.53 -20.89 3.17
CA LYS A 463 22.35 -19.88 4.22
C LYS A 463 22.39 -20.56 5.60
N ASN A 464 23.32 -20.17 6.44
CA ASN A 464 23.39 -20.61 7.84
C ASN A 464 22.86 -19.50 8.78
N GLU A 465 21.64 -19.65 9.31
CA GLU A 465 21.04 -18.73 10.29
C GLU A 465 21.09 -19.31 11.69
N ILE A 466 21.79 -18.63 12.60
CA ILE A 466 21.87 -19.01 14.01
C ILE A 466 21.13 -17.95 14.85
N LEU A 467 20.05 -18.36 15.50
CA LEU A 467 19.31 -17.50 16.43
C LEU A 467 19.96 -17.55 17.81
N HIS A 468 20.62 -16.46 18.21
CA HIS A 468 21.14 -16.31 19.57
C HIS A 468 20.09 -15.67 20.47
N ASN A 469 19.50 -16.46 21.37
CA ASN A 469 18.63 -15.95 22.43
C ASN A 469 19.48 -15.51 23.62
N ILE A 470 19.70 -14.19 23.76
CA ILE A 470 20.48 -13.62 24.85
C ILE A 470 19.53 -13.19 25.97
N PRO A 471 19.60 -13.77 27.18
CA PRO A 471 18.76 -13.36 28.29
C PRO A 471 19.06 -11.91 28.70
N PRO A 472 18.06 -11.16 29.22
CA PRO A 472 18.29 -9.83 29.75
C PRO A 472 19.28 -9.88 30.92
N ILE A 473 20.16 -8.88 31.02
CA ILE A 473 21.02 -8.72 32.20
C ILE A 473 20.21 -8.19 33.40
N PRO A 474 20.68 -8.34 34.65
CA PRO A 474 19.93 -7.89 35.84
C PRO A 474 19.47 -6.42 35.78
N GLU A 475 20.32 -5.52 35.29
CA GLU A 475 19.98 -4.09 35.10
C GLU A 475 18.85 -3.88 34.08
N GLN A 476 18.78 -4.75 33.07
CA GLN A 476 17.72 -4.73 32.06
C GLN A 476 16.40 -5.23 32.66
N GLU A 477 16.43 -6.27 33.49
CA GLU A 477 15.24 -6.76 34.20
C GLU A 477 14.68 -5.71 35.16
N GLU A 478 15.55 -5.06 35.93
CA GLU A 478 15.17 -3.96 36.82
C GLU A 478 14.54 -2.81 36.03
N PHE A 479 15.13 -2.45 34.89
CA PHE A 479 14.60 -1.40 34.02
C PHE A 479 13.27 -1.79 33.36
N ILE A 480 13.07 -3.06 32.98
CA ILE A 480 11.76 -3.57 32.51
C ILE A 480 10.72 -3.42 33.61
N GLY A 481 11.06 -3.76 34.87
CA GLY A 481 10.21 -3.56 36.03
C GLY A 481 9.78 -2.10 36.19
N LYS A 482 10.75 -1.17 36.20
CA LYS A 482 10.50 0.29 36.26
C LYS A 482 9.62 0.79 35.11
N LEU A 483 9.83 0.27 33.90
CA LEU A 483 9.01 0.59 32.73
C LEU A 483 7.57 0.11 32.86
N MET A 484 7.35 -1.11 33.37
CA MET A 484 6.01 -1.65 33.62
C MET A 484 5.28 -0.82 34.69
N GLU A 485 5.98 -0.45 35.75
CA GLU A 485 5.41 0.36 36.82
C GLU A 485 5.11 1.79 36.34
N PHE A 486 6.03 2.42 35.60
CA PHE A 486 5.77 3.69 34.92
C PHE A 486 4.53 3.59 34.01
N ALA A 487 4.42 2.55 33.18
CA ALA A 487 3.26 2.37 32.29
C ALA A 487 1.94 2.24 33.07
N LYS A 488 1.96 1.65 34.27
CA LYS A 488 0.78 1.58 35.16
C LYS A 488 0.49 2.92 35.82
N THR A 489 1.46 3.52 36.52
CA THR A 489 1.23 4.65 37.44
C THR A 489 1.36 6.01 36.77
N GLY A 490 2.25 6.15 35.79
CA GLY A 490 2.59 7.44 35.16
C GLY A 490 3.72 8.17 35.88
N ASN A 491 4.29 7.56 36.93
CA ASN A 491 5.39 8.15 37.68
C ASN A 491 6.69 8.15 36.86
N ALA A 492 6.98 9.27 36.20
CA ALA A 492 8.15 9.44 35.34
C ALA A 492 9.49 9.46 36.09
N GLU A 493 9.48 9.65 37.41
CA GLU A 493 10.67 9.60 38.26
C GLU A 493 11.31 8.19 38.26
N LEU A 494 10.49 7.15 38.09
CA LEU A 494 10.95 5.75 37.91
C LEU A 494 11.88 5.59 36.69
N LEU A 495 11.78 6.51 35.72
CA LEU A 495 12.61 6.57 34.53
C LEU A 495 13.69 7.67 34.60
N GLY A 496 13.86 8.30 35.77
CA GLY A 496 14.80 9.41 35.98
C GLY A 496 14.39 10.71 35.30
N ARG A 497 13.08 10.93 35.09
CA ARG A 497 12.53 12.17 34.52
C ARG A 497 11.80 13.00 35.58
N ALA A 498 11.62 14.28 35.29
CA ALA A 498 10.66 15.12 35.99
C ALA A 498 9.22 14.60 35.77
N PRO A 499 8.27 14.94 36.67
CA PRO A 499 6.85 14.63 36.52
C PRO A 499 6.31 15.02 35.13
N LEU A 500 5.42 14.19 34.59
CA LEU A 500 4.86 14.41 33.25
C LEU A 500 4.04 15.70 33.22
N SER A 501 4.18 16.47 32.14
CA SER A 501 3.20 17.53 31.82
C SER A 501 1.86 16.92 31.38
N GLU A 502 0.76 17.68 31.40
CA GLU A 502 -0.56 17.22 30.92
C GLU A 502 -0.54 16.68 29.48
N SER A 503 0.34 17.23 28.64
CA SER A 503 0.54 16.77 27.26
C SER A 503 1.28 15.42 27.20
N GLU A 504 2.24 15.22 28.10
CA GLU A 504 3.02 13.98 28.20
C GLU A 504 2.25 12.87 28.90
N GLU A 505 1.35 13.17 29.84
CA GLU A 505 0.45 12.16 30.43
C GLU A 505 -0.40 11.48 29.37
N LYS A 506 -0.91 12.26 28.39
CA LYS A 506 -1.66 11.74 27.23
C LYS A 506 -0.77 10.88 26.31
N ALA A 507 0.55 11.09 26.35
CA ALA A 507 1.55 10.38 25.55
C ALA A 507 2.40 9.38 26.35
N LYS A 508 2.05 9.10 27.62
CA LYS A 508 2.79 8.26 28.57
C LYS A 508 3.23 6.91 27.97
N MET A 509 2.34 6.27 27.21
CA MET A 509 2.62 4.97 26.57
C MET A 509 3.65 5.07 25.45
N LEU A 510 3.66 6.19 24.73
CA LEU A 510 4.66 6.48 23.70
C LEU A 510 6.05 6.67 24.34
N ILE A 511 6.10 7.34 25.50
CA ILE A 511 7.32 7.54 26.29
C ILE A 511 7.87 6.20 26.77
N ALA A 512 7.03 5.34 27.36
CA ALA A 512 7.44 4.00 27.80
C ALA A 512 8.04 3.17 26.64
N THR A 513 7.37 3.20 25.48
CA THR A 513 7.80 2.46 24.29
C THR A 513 9.12 2.99 23.73
N ASP A 514 9.33 4.32 23.72
CA ASP A 514 10.57 4.93 23.27
C ASP A 514 11.76 4.61 24.19
N TYR A 515 11.55 4.61 25.52
CA TYR A 515 12.58 4.25 26.50
C TYR A 515 12.98 2.78 26.42
N ALA A 516 12.00 1.88 26.30
CA ALA A 516 12.26 0.48 26.02
C ALA A 516 13.08 0.33 24.74
N ARG A 517 12.66 0.99 23.66
CA ARG A 517 13.38 0.93 22.37
C ARG A 517 14.82 1.43 22.48
N LYS A 518 15.09 2.52 23.22
CA LYS A 518 16.44 3.09 23.38
C LYS A 518 17.37 2.17 24.19
N ARG A 519 16.85 1.49 25.22
CA ARG A 519 17.65 0.62 26.10
C ARG A 519 17.83 -0.82 25.57
N PHE A 520 16.90 -1.32 24.74
CA PHE A 520 16.93 -2.69 24.22
C PHE A 520 17.37 -2.83 22.75
N LYS A 521 17.84 -1.76 22.10
CA LYS A 521 18.26 -1.81 20.69
C LYS A 521 19.61 -2.53 20.51
N LYS A 522 19.59 -3.86 20.38
CA LYS A 522 20.66 -4.65 19.72
C LYS A 522 20.07 -5.85 18.98
N LEU A 523 19.39 -5.61 17.86
CA LEU A 523 19.39 -6.58 16.76
C LEU A 523 20.66 -6.29 15.96
N VAL A 524 21.74 -6.99 16.27
CA VAL A 524 22.95 -6.98 15.44
C VAL A 524 22.80 -8.14 14.47
N SER A 525 22.35 -7.85 13.26
CA SER A 525 22.49 -8.78 12.14
C SER A 525 23.94 -8.69 11.70
N PHE A 526 24.71 -9.75 11.97
CA PHE A 526 25.92 -10.00 11.17
C PHE A 526 25.44 -10.64 9.86
N ARG A 527 25.91 -10.11 8.73
CA ARG A 527 25.69 -10.67 7.40
C ARG A 527 26.91 -11.46 6.98
#